data_AF-A0A1K1SEI0-F1
#
_entry.id   AF-A0A1K1SEI0-F1
#
_cell.length_a   1.000
_cell.length_b   1.000
_cell.length_c   1.000
_cell.angle_alpha   90.00
_cell.angle_beta   90.00
_cell.angle_gamma   90.00
#
_symmetry.space_group_name_H-M   'P 1'
#
loop_
_entity.id
_entity.type
_entity.pdbx_description
1 polymer ?
#
loop_
_entity_poly.entity_id
_entity_poly.type
_entity_poly.pdbx_seq_one_letter_code
_entity_poly.pdbx_strand_id
1 'polypeptide(L)'
;MKFRSLGCALVAAGLLGSGQAAAAATSAAACTWKPTALGAGTSVSAAVTATDDNGGFAGWALPSDQFGDTTRAASWTGGTYADLGTAGTGGARVTAENRSGAVAGTAYTTLFGSGFVFERAFKSSGGKLVALPFPAPGQLPAGYTRSAAAGITGSGDVIGVVRKQDGSGLTAVRWPAAQPGSVTLLTGAPSSGAGRSRWTPTGRSCSRAGICGGTGR
;
A
#
# COMPACT_ATOMS: atom_id res chain seq x y z
N MET A 1 42.13 -3.98 -74.62
CA MET A 1 43.52 -4.47 -74.69
C MET A 1 44.32 -3.82 -73.57
N LYS A 2 45.18 -4.62 -72.91
CA LYS A 2 46.05 -4.29 -71.76
C LYS A 2 47.14 -3.27 -72.10
N PHE A 3 47.60 -2.47 -71.12
CA PHE A 3 49.02 -2.20 -70.74
C PHE A 3 49.04 -1.43 -69.39
N ARG A 4 49.48 -2.04 -68.27
CA ARG A 4 50.78 -1.93 -67.54
C ARG A 4 51.07 -0.51 -66.99
N SER A 5 51.13 -0.24 -65.67
CA SER A 5 52.09 -0.61 -64.58
C SER A 5 53.08 0.52 -64.25
N LEU A 6 53.46 0.64 -62.96
CA LEU A 6 54.39 1.56 -62.24
C LEU A 6 53.69 2.80 -61.66
N GLY A 7 53.92 3.26 -60.42
CA GLY A 7 54.85 2.90 -59.35
C GLY A 7 54.68 3.91 -58.19
N CYS A 8 55.11 3.49 -56.99
CA CYS A 8 55.16 4.16 -55.68
C CYS A 8 54.97 5.69 -55.56
N ALA A 9 54.16 6.10 -54.58
CA ALA A 9 54.56 7.13 -53.61
C ALA A 9 53.81 6.93 -52.27
N LEU A 10 54.57 6.96 -51.18
CA LEU A 10 54.17 6.70 -49.81
C LEU A 10 54.36 8.02 -49.06
N VAL A 11 53.31 8.75 -48.66
CA VAL A 11 53.46 9.89 -47.72
C VAL A 11 52.20 10.11 -46.85
N ALA A 12 52.46 10.10 -45.54
CA ALA A 12 51.87 10.85 -44.42
C ALA A 12 50.42 10.60 -43.95
N ALA A 13 50.37 9.98 -42.76
CA ALA A 13 49.85 10.55 -41.51
C ALA A 13 48.70 11.56 -41.61
N GLY A 14 47.51 11.11 -41.22
CA GLY A 14 46.36 11.96 -40.95
C GLY A 14 45.63 11.46 -39.70
N LEU A 15 46.01 12.05 -38.56
CA LEU A 15 45.16 12.43 -37.42
C LEU A 15 44.18 11.41 -36.83
N LEU A 16 44.36 11.21 -35.52
CA LEU A 16 43.42 10.70 -34.53
C LEU A 16 41.98 11.22 -34.78
N GLY A 17 41.21 10.48 -35.57
CA GLY A 17 39.76 10.56 -35.58
C GLY A 17 39.26 9.73 -34.40
N SER A 18 38.94 10.40 -33.30
CA SER A 18 38.24 9.82 -32.15
C SER A 18 37.10 8.92 -32.61
N GLY A 19 37.27 7.61 -32.43
CA GLY A 19 36.22 6.62 -32.60
C GLY A 19 35.14 6.81 -31.54
N GLN A 20 34.29 7.82 -31.73
CA GLN A 20 32.99 7.86 -31.09
C GLN A 20 32.11 6.83 -31.80
N ALA A 21 32.20 5.59 -31.32
CA ALA A 21 31.12 4.64 -31.52
C ALA A 21 29.84 5.33 -31.03
N ALA A 22 28.98 5.71 -31.97
CA ALA A 22 27.66 6.21 -31.66
C ALA A 22 26.95 5.09 -30.89
N ALA A 23 26.93 5.20 -29.56
CA ALA A 23 26.07 4.38 -28.74
C ALA A 23 24.66 4.66 -29.23
N ALA A 24 24.06 3.70 -29.93
CA ALA A 24 22.66 3.75 -30.29
C ALA A 24 21.89 3.90 -28.98
N ALA A 25 21.44 5.12 -28.71
CA ALA A 25 20.55 5.42 -27.61
C ALA A 25 19.28 4.60 -27.88
N THR A 26 19.17 3.46 -27.21
CA THR A 26 17.92 2.72 -27.15
C THR A 26 16.96 3.61 -26.39
N SER A 27 16.17 4.39 -27.12
CA SER A 27 15.08 5.20 -26.59
C SER A 27 14.34 4.34 -25.58
N ALA A 28 14.35 4.75 -24.31
CA ALA A 28 13.48 4.12 -23.34
C ALA A 28 12.06 4.28 -23.85
N ALA A 29 11.38 3.16 -24.10
CA ALA A 29 9.96 3.20 -24.41
C ALA A 29 9.30 4.01 -23.29
N ALA A 30 8.79 5.19 -23.62
CA ALA A 30 8.16 6.05 -22.66
C ALA A 30 6.89 5.34 -22.20
N CYS A 31 6.85 4.95 -20.92
CA CYS A 31 5.62 4.42 -20.33
C CYS A 31 4.54 5.50 -20.44
N THR A 32 3.55 5.28 -21.29
CA THR A 32 2.38 6.16 -21.38
C THR A 32 1.36 5.66 -20.37
N TRP A 33 1.19 6.40 -19.29
CA TRP A 33 0.20 6.07 -18.25
C TRP A 33 -1.16 6.61 -18.68
N LYS A 34 -2.12 5.70 -18.87
CA LYS A 34 -3.52 6.06 -19.14
C LYS A 34 -4.35 5.84 -17.87
N PRO A 35 -4.96 6.89 -17.28
CA PRO A 35 -5.84 6.70 -16.14
C PRO A 35 -7.11 5.96 -16.57
N THR A 36 -7.56 5.04 -15.72
CA THR A 36 -8.87 4.39 -15.84
C THR A 36 -9.74 4.91 -14.71
N ALA A 37 -10.87 5.53 -15.05
CA ALA A 37 -11.83 5.98 -14.05
C ALA A 37 -12.56 4.77 -13.45
N LEU A 38 -12.62 4.71 -12.12
CA LEU A 38 -13.43 3.76 -11.38
C LEU A 38 -14.69 4.47 -10.89
N GLY A 39 -15.87 3.93 -11.22
CA GLY A 39 -17.13 4.48 -10.72
C GLY A 39 -17.26 4.29 -9.20
N ALA A 40 -17.96 5.18 -8.51
CA ALA A 40 -18.16 5.10 -7.05
C ALA A 40 -19.66 5.11 -6.65
N GLY A 41 -20.53 4.62 -7.55
CA GLY A 41 -21.97 4.65 -7.36
C GLY A 41 -22.49 6.08 -7.23
N THR A 42 -23.27 6.35 -6.17
CA THR A 42 -23.83 7.68 -5.85
C THR A 42 -22.91 8.52 -4.97
N SER A 43 -21.66 8.08 -4.73
CA SER A 43 -20.72 8.80 -3.87
C SER A 43 -20.24 10.10 -4.50
N VAL A 44 -20.09 11.15 -3.69
CA VAL A 44 -19.58 12.46 -4.13
C VAL A 44 -18.06 12.52 -4.21
N SER A 45 -17.37 11.62 -3.51
CA SER A 45 -15.92 11.47 -3.55
C SER A 45 -15.55 10.03 -3.24
N ALA A 46 -14.43 9.56 -3.80
CA ALA A 46 -13.85 8.27 -3.47
C ALA A 46 -12.35 8.26 -3.76
N ALA A 47 -11.60 7.40 -3.08
CA ALA A 47 -10.21 7.16 -3.42
C ALA A 47 -9.82 5.70 -3.16
N VAL A 48 -8.96 5.21 -4.03
CA VAL A 48 -8.27 3.92 -3.88
C VAL A 48 -7.06 4.12 -2.98
N THR A 49 -6.90 3.23 -1.99
CA THR A 49 -5.75 3.24 -1.06
C THR A 49 -5.04 1.89 -0.97
N ALA A 50 -5.60 0.84 -1.57
CA ALA A 50 -5.04 -0.50 -1.61
C ALA A 50 -5.39 -1.22 -2.92
N THR A 51 -4.62 -2.23 -3.27
CA THR A 51 -4.86 -3.11 -4.43
C THR A 51 -4.51 -4.55 -4.06
N ASP A 52 -5.18 -5.49 -4.71
CA ASP A 52 -4.95 -6.94 -4.59
C ASP A 52 -3.85 -7.48 -5.53
N ASP A 53 -3.15 -6.60 -6.27
CA ASP A 53 -2.19 -6.94 -7.35
C ASP A 53 -2.79 -7.74 -8.52
N ASN A 54 -4.11 -7.83 -8.62
CA ASN A 54 -4.86 -8.62 -9.61
C ASN A 54 -5.98 -7.82 -10.29
N GLY A 55 -5.89 -6.47 -10.22
CA GLY A 55 -6.86 -5.55 -10.80
C GLY A 55 -8.07 -5.24 -9.90
N GLY A 56 -8.08 -5.76 -8.68
CA GLY A 56 -8.93 -5.33 -7.58
C GLY A 56 -8.32 -4.13 -6.85
N PHE A 57 -9.20 -3.28 -6.33
CA PHE A 57 -8.84 -2.12 -5.54
C PHE A 57 -9.74 -1.99 -4.32
N ALA A 58 -9.20 -1.42 -3.25
CA ALA A 58 -9.97 -1.06 -2.07
C ALA A 58 -9.60 0.32 -1.58
N GLY A 59 -10.52 0.95 -0.87
CA GLY A 59 -10.36 2.31 -0.43
C GLY A 59 -11.59 2.83 0.29
N TRP A 60 -11.94 4.07 0.03
CA TRP A 60 -13.07 4.71 0.68
C TRP A 60 -13.94 5.47 -0.30
N ALA A 61 -15.19 5.66 0.08
CA ALA A 61 -16.18 6.45 -0.64
C ALA A 61 -16.99 7.31 0.36
N LEU A 62 -17.40 8.50 -0.08
CA LEU A 62 -18.27 9.42 0.65
C LEU A 62 -19.64 9.44 -0.04
N PRO A 63 -20.65 8.74 0.51
CA PRO A 63 -22.00 8.71 -0.06
C PRO A 63 -22.65 10.10 -0.13
N SER A 64 -23.48 10.34 -1.14
CA SER A 64 -24.24 11.60 -1.27
C SER A 64 -25.38 11.76 -0.26
N ASP A 65 -25.83 10.66 0.35
CA ASP A 65 -26.95 10.63 1.29
C ASP A 65 -26.53 10.82 2.76
N GLN A 66 -25.24 10.94 3.04
CA GLN A 66 -24.73 11.21 4.37
C GLN A 66 -24.31 12.66 4.56
N PHE A 67 -24.86 13.29 5.59
CA PHE A 67 -24.41 14.58 6.09
C PHE A 67 -23.20 14.37 7.03
N GLY A 68 -22.05 14.91 6.65
CA GLY A 68 -20.78 14.83 7.38
C GLY A 68 -19.70 14.03 6.65
N ASP A 69 -18.44 14.14 7.10
CA ASP A 69 -17.26 13.51 6.46
C ASP A 69 -17.11 12.01 6.76
N THR A 70 -18.22 11.28 6.87
CA THR A 70 -18.21 9.85 7.24
C THR A 70 -17.92 8.99 6.02
N THR A 71 -16.66 8.63 5.83
CA THR A 71 -16.26 7.75 4.73
C THR A 71 -16.62 6.30 5.00
N ARG A 72 -17.11 5.60 3.98
CA ARG A 72 -17.35 4.15 3.99
C ARG A 72 -16.23 3.43 3.28
N ALA A 73 -15.90 2.21 3.73
CA ALA A 73 -14.96 1.38 3.00
C ALA A 73 -15.60 0.93 1.68
N ALA A 74 -14.80 0.88 0.62
CA ALA A 74 -15.25 0.48 -0.70
C ALA A 74 -14.26 -0.50 -1.33
N SER A 75 -14.78 -1.32 -2.23
CA SER A 75 -13.98 -2.17 -3.11
C SER A 75 -14.40 -2.02 -4.57
N TRP A 76 -13.45 -2.21 -5.47
CA TRP A 76 -13.64 -2.25 -6.91
C TRP A 76 -13.08 -3.57 -7.44
N THR A 77 -13.96 -4.43 -7.94
CA THR A 77 -13.56 -5.72 -8.53
C THR A 77 -14.01 -5.76 -9.98
N GLY A 78 -13.07 -5.92 -10.92
CA GLY A 78 -13.38 -5.86 -12.35
C GLY A 78 -14.05 -4.54 -12.77
N GLY A 79 -13.66 -3.42 -12.13
CA GLY A 79 -14.27 -2.10 -12.35
C GLY A 79 -15.63 -1.89 -11.67
N THR A 80 -16.19 -2.89 -11.01
CA THR A 80 -17.48 -2.81 -10.31
C THR A 80 -17.29 -2.33 -8.88
N TYR A 81 -17.97 -1.24 -8.52
CA TYR A 81 -17.98 -0.68 -7.16
C TYR A 81 -18.87 -1.48 -6.22
N ALA A 82 -18.40 -1.68 -4.98
CA ALA A 82 -19.19 -2.17 -3.87
C ALA A 82 -18.93 -1.32 -2.60
N ASP A 83 -20.02 -0.89 -1.96
CA ASP A 83 -19.99 -0.28 -0.62
C ASP A 83 -19.87 -1.39 0.43
N LEU A 84 -18.77 -1.41 1.17
CA LEU A 84 -18.54 -2.35 2.27
C LEU A 84 -19.07 -1.83 3.61
N GLY A 85 -19.52 -0.57 3.63
CA GLY A 85 -20.07 0.12 4.79
C GLY A 85 -19.00 0.64 5.75
N THR A 86 -19.37 0.69 7.02
CA THR A 86 -18.50 1.09 8.14
C THR A 86 -18.61 0.07 9.25
N ALA A 87 -17.53 -0.13 10.02
CA ALA A 87 -17.53 -0.93 11.27
C ALA A 87 -17.61 -0.04 12.53
N GLY A 88 -17.98 1.24 12.37
CA GLY A 88 -18.17 2.22 13.44
C GLY A 88 -19.04 3.41 12.99
N THR A 89 -19.25 4.40 13.86
CA THR A 89 -20.10 5.57 13.55
C THR A 89 -19.37 6.74 12.87
N GLY A 90 -18.05 6.77 12.93
CA GLY A 90 -17.20 7.85 12.40
C GLY A 90 -16.48 7.50 11.09
N GLY A 91 -16.86 6.39 10.45
CA GLY A 91 -16.34 5.97 9.16
C GLY A 91 -15.25 4.89 9.23
N ALA A 92 -14.71 4.56 8.06
CA ALA A 92 -13.71 3.52 7.88
C ALA A 92 -12.55 4.01 7.01
N ARG A 93 -11.33 3.66 7.43
CA ARG A 93 -10.11 3.83 6.66
C ARG A 93 -9.56 2.47 6.27
N VAL A 94 -9.49 2.21 4.97
CA VAL A 94 -8.84 1.03 4.42
C VAL A 94 -7.33 1.21 4.42
N THR A 95 -6.60 0.17 4.82
CA THR A 95 -5.13 0.16 4.82
C THR A 95 -4.56 -0.83 3.82
N ALA A 96 -5.24 -1.95 3.57
CA ALA A 96 -4.73 -3.00 2.70
C ALA A 96 -5.85 -3.88 2.14
N GLU A 97 -5.54 -4.53 1.03
CA GLU A 97 -6.33 -5.57 0.37
C GLU A 97 -5.38 -6.73 0.04
N ASN A 98 -5.84 -7.97 0.16
CA ASN A 98 -5.06 -9.13 -0.24
C ASN A 98 -5.53 -9.69 -1.59
N ARG A 99 -4.77 -10.62 -2.16
CA ARG A 99 -5.07 -11.27 -3.46
C ARG A 99 -6.40 -12.01 -3.56
N SER A 100 -7.07 -12.24 -2.44
CA SER A 100 -8.42 -12.83 -2.41
C SER A 100 -9.53 -11.77 -2.34
N GLY A 101 -9.19 -10.48 -2.42
CA GLY A 101 -10.13 -9.36 -2.26
C GLY A 101 -10.56 -9.09 -0.81
N ALA A 102 -9.83 -9.63 0.18
CA ALA A 102 -10.10 -9.34 1.59
C ALA A 102 -9.46 -8.01 1.97
N VAL A 103 -10.26 -7.12 2.54
CA VAL A 103 -9.90 -5.74 2.86
C VAL A 103 -9.70 -5.62 4.37
N ALA A 104 -8.64 -4.94 4.80
CA ALA A 104 -8.39 -4.65 6.20
C ALA A 104 -8.17 -3.16 6.43
N GLY A 105 -8.52 -2.69 7.61
CA GLY A 105 -8.44 -1.28 7.92
C GLY A 105 -8.77 -0.95 9.37
N THR A 106 -9.06 0.32 9.61
CA THR A 106 -9.42 0.85 10.92
C THR A 106 -10.74 1.61 10.81
N ALA A 107 -11.71 1.23 11.63
CA ALA A 107 -12.98 1.93 11.76
C ALA A 107 -12.90 2.90 12.93
N TYR A 108 -13.56 4.04 12.76
CA TYR A 108 -13.65 5.09 13.76
C TYR A 108 -15.06 5.09 14.34
N THR A 109 -15.16 5.23 15.65
CA THR A 109 -16.42 5.47 16.35
C THR A 109 -16.26 6.76 17.13
N THR A 110 -17.11 7.73 16.83
CA THR A 110 -17.15 9.02 17.51
C THR A 110 -18.28 9.03 18.53
N LEU A 111 -17.95 9.36 19.78
CA LEU A 111 -18.94 9.71 20.81
C LEU A 111 -18.90 11.22 21.04
N PHE A 112 -20.08 11.81 21.29
CA PHE A 112 -20.25 13.23 21.64
C PHE A 112 -19.59 14.22 20.65
N GLY A 113 -19.81 14.05 19.34
CA GLY A 113 -19.42 15.06 18.35
C GLY A 113 -17.91 15.30 18.23
N SER A 114 -17.17 14.30 17.75
CA SER A 114 -15.70 14.27 17.50
C SER A 114 -14.76 14.25 18.72
N GLY A 115 -15.22 14.57 19.93
CA GLY A 115 -14.37 14.63 21.13
C GLY A 115 -13.76 13.28 21.59
N PHE A 116 -14.45 12.17 21.31
CA PHE A 116 -13.97 10.83 21.68
C PHE A 116 -13.97 9.90 20.47
N VAL A 117 -12.79 9.64 19.92
CA VAL A 117 -12.58 8.69 18.82
C VAL A 117 -12.07 7.36 19.36
N PHE A 118 -12.82 6.29 19.11
CA PHE A 118 -12.42 4.91 19.30
C PHE A 118 -12.06 4.30 17.96
N GLU A 119 -10.94 3.60 17.93
CA GLU A 119 -10.45 2.94 16.73
C GLU A 119 -10.56 1.44 16.90
N ARG A 120 -11.09 0.78 15.88
CA ARG A 120 -11.15 -0.68 15.82
C ARG A 120 -10.61 -1.17 14.49
N ALA A 121 -9.60 -2.04 14.55
CA ALA A 121 -9.17 -2.79 13.39
C ALA A 121 -10.35 -3.63 12.86
N PHE A 122 -10.48 -3.72 11.55
CA PHE A 122 -11.50 -4.55 10.90
C PHE A 122 -10.90 -5.40 9.78
N LYS A 123 -11.66 -6.42 9.39
CA LYS A 123 -11.48 -7.18 8.15
C LYS A 123 -12.82 -7.29 7.41
N SER A 124 -12.82 -7.25 6.09
CA SER A 124 -14.01 -7.57 5.31
C SER A 124 -14.32 -9.07 5.38
N SER A 125 -15.60 -9.38 5.49
CA SER A 125 -16.13 -10.75 5.48
C SER A 125 -17.56 -10.71 4.96
N GLY A 126 -17.87 -11.52 3.93
CA GLY A 126 -19.21 -11.59 3.35
C GLY A 126 -19.76 -10.24 2.86
N GLY A 127 -18.91 -9.40 2.26
CA GLY A 127 -19.29 -8.08 1.75
C GLY A 127 -19.52 -7.01 2.83
N LYS A 128 -19.17 -7.29 4.10
CA LYS A 128 -19.31 -6.34 5.21
C LYS A 128 -18.00 -6.21 5.98
N LEU A 129 -17.86 -5.13 6.74
CA LEU A 129 -16.74 -4.97 7.68
C LEU A 129 -17.04 -5.64 9.02
N VAL A 130 -16.10 -6.45 9.51
CA VAL A 130 -16.17 -7.10 10.82
C VAL A 130 -15.04 -6.58 11.69
N ALA A 131 -15.40 -6.03 12.86
CA ALA A 131 -14.43 -5.55 13.83
C ALA A 131 -13.64 -6.71 14.44
N LEU A 132 -12.33 -6.54 14.56
CA LEU A 132 -11.43 -7.55 15.13
C LEU A 132 -11.43 -7.48 16.66
N PRO A 133 -11.20 -8.63 17.33
CA PRO A 133 -11.21 -8.73 18.79
C PRO A 133 -9.99 -8.06 19.43
N PHE A 134 -10.13 -7.69 20.70
CA PHE A 134 -9.00 -7.28 21.54
C PHE A 134 -8.36 -8.48 22.24
N PRO A 135 -7.08 -8.40 22.64
CA PRO A 135 -6.44 -9.40 23.47
C PRO A 135 -7.21 -9.64 24.76
N ALA A 136 -7.29 -10.91 25.17
CA ALA A 136 -7.95 -11.28 26.41
C ALA A 136 -7.17 -10.68 27.61
N PRO A 137 -7.83 -10.46 28.77
CA PRO A 137 -7.18 -9.91 29.96
C PRO A 137 -5.94 -10.70 30.46
N GLY A 138 -5.80 -11.97 30.10
CA GLY A 138 -4.62 -12.78 30.40
C GLY A 138 -3.42 -12.56 29.46
N GLN A 139 -3.63 -11.91 28.30
CA GLN A 139 -2.57 -11.62 27.33
C GLN A 139 -1.97 -10.22 27.52
N LEU A 140 -2.81 -9.22 27.83
CA LEU A 140 -2.38 -7.86 28.11
C LEU A 140 -3.07 -7.30 29.35
N PRO A 141 -2.40 -6.41 30.11
CA PRO A 141 -3.04 -5.66 31.18
C PRO A 141 -4.25 -4.87 30.68
N ALA A 142 -5.12 -4.48 31.60
CA ALA A 142 -6.26 -3.63 31.29
C ALA A 142 -5.85 -2.28 30.64
N GLY A 143 -6.79 -1.69 29.91
CA GLY A 143 -6.66 -0.34 29.33
C GLY A 143 -6.37 -0.29 27.83
N TYR A 144 -6.11 -1.43 27.17
CA TYR A 144 -6.04 -1.50 25.71
C TYR A 144 -7.44 -1.45 25.11
N THR A 145 -7.82 -0.29 24.57
CA THR A 145 -9.18 -0.02 24.06
C THR A 145 -9.23 0.45 22.61
N ARG A 146 -8.07 0.55 21.96
CA ARG A 146 -7.93 0.97 20.55
C ARG A 146 -7.14 -0.04 19.75
N SER A 147 -7.57 -0.31 18.52
CA SER A 147 -6.84 -1.17 17.59
C SER A 147 -6.84 -0.60 16.18
N ALA A 148 -5.78 -0.87 15.44
CA ALA A 148 -5.63 -0.44 14.06
C ALA A 148 -4.96 -1.52 13.21
N ALA A 149 -5.47 -1.74 12.00
CA ALA A 149 -4.84 -2.63 11.03
C ALA A 149 -3.75 -1.88 10.26
N ALA A 150 -2.58 -2.49 10.16
CA ALA A 150 -1.45 -2.03 9.36
C ALA A 150 -1.40 -2.71 7.98
N GLY A 151 -1.88 -3.97 7.89
CA GLY A 151 -1.92 -4.70 6.63
C GLY A 151 -2.64 -6.04 6.75
N ILE A 152 -2.80 -6.71 5.61
CA ILE A 152 -3.35 -8.07 5.51
C ILE A 152 -2.42 -8.93 4.66
N THR A 153 -2.18 -10.17 5.09
CA THR A 153 -1.32 -11.12 4.37
C THR A 153 -2.11 -11.82 3.25
N GLY A 154 -1.39 -12.52 2.36
CA GLY A 154 -2.02 -13.39 1.35
C GLY A 154 -2.89 -14.50 1.95
N SER A 155 -2.54 -15.01 3.14
CA SER A 155 -3.37 -15.96 3.92
C SER A 155 -4.61 -15.31 4.55
N GLY A 156 -4.71 -13.98 4.53
CA GLY A 156 -5.80 -13.21 5.11
C GLY A 156 -5.62 -12.88 6.59
N ASP A 157 -4.43 -13.10 7.15
CA ASP A 157 -4.11 -12.67 8.52
C ASP A 157 -3.99 -11.14 8.55
N VAL A 158 -4.61 -10.51 9.53
CA VAL A 158 -4.48 -9.05 9.69
C VAL A 158 -3.34 -8.78 10.66
N ILE A 159 -2.42 -7.91 10.27
CA ILE A 159 -1.33 -7.42 11.12
C ILE A 159 -1.67 -5.99 11.54
N GLY A 160 -1.42 -5.66 12.79
CA GLY A 160 -1.66 -4.31 13.28
C GLY A 160 -1.19 -4.10 14.70
N VAL A 161 -1.86 -3.18 15.38
CA VAL A 161 -1.54 -2.80 16.75
C VAL A 161 -2.79 -2.72 17.61
N VAL A 162 -2.60 -2.98 18.90
CA VAL A 162 -3.51 -2.53 19.95
C VAL A 162 -2.81 -1.47 20.80
N ARG A 163 -3.58 -0.52 21.32
CA ARG A 163 -3.05 0.55 22.14
C ARG A 163 -3.99 0.98 23.25
N LYS A 164 -3.39 1.53 24.31
CA LYS A 164 -4.13 2.17 25.39
C LYS A 164 -4.70 3.52 24.95
N GLN A 165 -5.79 3.94 25.58
CA GLN A 165 -6.45 5.21 25.24
C GLN A 165 -5.56 6.43 25.52
N ASP A 166 -4.75 6.36 26.57
CA ASP A 166 -3.77 7.38 27.00
C ASP A 166 -2.49 7.40 26.13
N GLY A 167 -2.34 6.45 25.21
CA GLY A 167 -1.16 6.29 24.36
C GLY A 167 0.06 5.63 25.02
N SER A 168 -0.01 5.25 26.30
CA SER A 168 1.14 4.70 27.06
C SER A 168 1.50 3.25 26.71
N GLY A 169 0.62 2.54 26.00
CA GLY A 169 0.84 1.16 25.58
C GLY A 169 0.55 0.99 24.10
N LEU A 170 1.48 0.38 23.38
CA LEU A 170 1.34 -0.03 21.98
C LEU A 170 1.92 -1.44 21.85
N THR A 171 1.14 -2.36 21.29
CA THR A 171 1.57 -3.75 21.11
C THR A 171 1.21 -4.21 19.71
N ALA A 172 2.19 -4.76 19.01
CA ALA A 172 1.97 -5.39 17.71
C ALA A 172 1.19 -6.69 17.88
N VAL A 173 0.22 -6.91 17.01
CA VAL A 173 -0.67 -8.07 17.06
C VAL A 173 -0.93 -8.62 15.67
N ARG A 174 -1.32 -9.88 15.65
CA ARG A 174 -1.85 -10.58 14.48
C ARG A 174 -3.24 -11.12 14.82
N TRP A 175 -4.20 -10.92 13.93
CA TRP A 175 -5.48 -11.59 13.93
C TRP A 175 -5.45 -12.71 12.89
N PRO A 176 -5.33 -13.98 13.30
CA PRO A 176 -5.16 -15.08 12.37
C PRO A 176 -6.45 -15.39 11.61
N ALA A 177 -6.37 -15.53 10.28
CA ALA A 177 -7.52 -15.87 9.45
C ALA A 177 -8.11 -17.25 9.80
N ALA A 178 -7.23 -18.20 10.13
CA ALA A 178 -7.60 -19.56 10.51
C ALA A 178 -8.23 -19.67 11.91
N GLN A 179 -8.20 -18.58 12.70
CA GLN A 179 -8.76 -18.54 14.05
C GLN A 179 -9.58 -17.26 14.25
N PRO A 180 -10.77 -17.17 13.62
CA PRO A 180 -11.66 -16.03 13.82
C PRO A 180 -11.97 -15.83 15.31
N GLY A 181 -11.93 -14.58 15.77
CA GLY A 181 -12.17 -14.25 17.18
C GLY A 181 -10.93 -14.38 18.08
N SER A 182 -9.77 -14.82 17.56
CA SER A 182 -8.52 -14.80 18.30
C SER A 182 -7.60 -13.64 17.90
N VAL A 183 -6.63 -13.35 18.77
CA VAL A 183 -5.55 -12.40 18.52
C VAL A 183 -4.27 -12.91 19.18
N THR A 184 -3.17 -12.83 18.44
CA THR A 184 -1.85 -13.25 18.88
C THR A 184 -0.97 -12.02 19.04
N LEU A 185 -0.28 -11.93 20.17
CA LEU A 185 0.72 -10.89 20.39
C LEU A 185 1.97 -11.19 19.55
N LEU A 186 2.47 -10.19 18.85
CA LEU A 186 3.73 -10.28 18.13
C LEU A 186 4.84 -9.77 19.04
N THR A 187 5.56 -10.70 19.66
CA THR A 187 6.71 -10.40 20.52
C THR A 187 7.98 -10.21 19.69
N GLY A 188 8.87 -9.32 20.13
CA GLY A 188 10.18 -9.10 19.48
C GLY A 188 10.22 -7.98 18.43
N ALA A 189 9.13 -7.23 18.25
CA ALA A 189 9.18 -5.98 17.49
C ALA A 189 9.91 -4.90 18.32
N PRO A 190 10.82 -4.09 17.72
CA PRO A 190 11.51 -3.04 18.45
C PRO A 190 10.51 -2.05 19.03
N SER A 191 10.49 -1.94 20.36
CA SER A 191 9.73 -0.94 21.10
C SER A 191 10.46 0.40 21.05
N SER A 192 10.59 1.02 19.88
CA SER A 192 11.02 2.40 19.75
C SER A 192 9.90 3.23 19.12
N GLY A 193 9.49 4.25 19.88
CA GLY A 193 8.24 4.96 19.69
C GLY A 193 8.13 5.80 18.41
N ALA A 194 6.91 6.28 18.20
CA ALA A 194 6.59 7.57 17.57
C ALA A 194 7.54 8.05 16.46
N GLY A 195 7.73 7.22 15.44
CA GLY A 195 8.08 7.70 14.12
C GLY A 195 6.91 7.39 13.21
N ARG A 196 6.07 8.39 12.90
CA ARG A 196 5.51 8.40 11.54
C ARG A 196 6.73 8.54 10.65
N SER A 197 7.33 7.42 10.24
CA SER A 197 8.18 7.42 9.08
C SER A 197 7.26 7.77 7.93
N ARG A 198 7.13 9.08 7.68
CA ARG A 198 6.87 9.60 6.35
C ARG A 198 7.84 8.83 5.48
N TRP A 199 7.31 7.94 4.65
CA TRP A 199 8.04 7.38 3.54
C TRP A 199 8.37 8.59 2.66
N THR A 200 9.51 9.25 2.93
CA THR A 200 10.19 10.02 1.92
C THR A 200 10.81 8.98 1.01
N PRO A 201 10.39 8.87 -0.25
CA PRO A 201 11.19 8.14 -1.22
C PRO A 201 12.48 8.96 -1.34
N THR A 202 13.51 8.58 -0.60
CA THR A 202 14.87 8.92 -1.03
C THR A 202 15.03 8.20 -2.36
N GLY A 203 15.04 9.00 -3.42
CA GLY A 203 15.08 8.54 -4.79
C GLY A 203 16.16 7.49 -4.98
N ARG A 204 15.72 6.24 -5.16
CA ARG A 204 16.54 5.20 -5.77
C ARG A 204 16.13 5.15 -7.23
N SER A 205 16.93 5.82 -8.03
CA SER A 205 16.93 5.67 -9.48
C SER A 205 17.21 4.21 -9.80
N CYS A 206 16.21 3.50 -10.33
CA CYS A 206 16.46 2.23 -10.99
C CYS A 206 17.17 2.53 -12.31
N SER A 207 18.47 2.23 -12.41
CA SER A 207 19.15 2.16 -13.70
C SER A 207 18.82 0.81 -14.37
N ARG A 208 18.74 0.86 -15.69
CA ARG A 208 17.97 -0.01 -16.60
C ARG A 208 18.51 -1.44 -16.79
N ALA A 209 19.25 -2.00 -15.84
CA ALA A 209 19.69 -3.39 -15.86
C ALA A 209 19.44 -4.01 -14.49
N GLY A 210 18.38 -4.83 -14.39
CA GLY A 210 17.84 -5.36 -13.13
C GLY A 210 18.83 -6.19 -12.31
N ILE A 211 19.69 -5.54 -11.54
CA ILE A 211 20.48 -6.14 -10.47
C ILE A 211 20.43 -5.20 -9.26
N CYS A 212 19.61 -5.55 -8.26
CA CYS A 212 19.63 -4.89 -6.96
C CYS A 212 20.79 -5.46 -6.13
N GLY A 213 21.99 -4.88 -6.27
CA GLY A 213 23.12 -5.17 -5.39
C GLY A 213 23.07 -4.29 -4.15
N GLY A 214 22.86 -4.89 -2.98
CA GLY A 214 23.05 -4.22 -1.69
C GLY A 214 24.51 -4.29 -1.26
N THR A 215 25.13 -3.15 -0.98
CA THR A 215 26.35 -3.09 -0.19
C THR A 215 26.05 -2.35 1.09
N GLY A 216 26.10 -3.08 2.21
CA GLY A 216 26.07 -2.51 3.54
C GLY A 216 27.36 -1.76 3.84
N ARG A 217 27.22 -0.75 4.69
CA ARG A 217 28.13 -0.48 5.81
C ARG A 217 27.29 -0.04 7.00
#